data_AF-A0A1W1CWV8-F1
#
_entry.id   AF-A0A1W1CWV8-F1
#
_cell.length_a   1.000
_cell.length_b   1.000
_cell.length_c   1.000
_cell.angle_alpha   90.00
_cell.angle_beta   90.00
_cell.angle_gamma   90.00
#
_symmetry.space_group_name_H-M   'P 1'
#
loop_
_entity.id
_entity.type
_entity.pdbx_description
1 polymer ?
#
loop_
_entity_poly.entity_id
_entity_poly.type
_entity_poly.pdbx_seq_one_letter_code
_entity_poly.pdbx_strand_id
1 'polypeptide(L)'
;MSKIKEATEIADELYEYAIVNKNDFVKEKSRQLMRYLDLISTLGNNLHDTNEDYSDEIVKVKRKVPKWMKKTDQYNYLILKAFMDISDNNEHRVSVDELEEYVDIGKAFLANYNNLKTISAKNHGKVFDEINREIELWEPVSEFIEELFSYDLKDKKTNNVLSYKFNGKVYKKNNKTGASLQNLLFDIFQQFLKDYTNKSYRELQVIFNPLHKNFSSEGNSKKVIFNEVDANKWLKDSKDKSIDRRYFEPVRYNGENIYFTTEWGDTNGDITNFIDFARIDLGFNIDEI
;
A
#
# COMPACT_ATOMS: atom_id res chain seq x y z
N MET A 1 -29.38 16.62 -1.89
CA MET A 1 -29.86 17.00 -3.24
C MET A 1 -28.79 17.85 -3.89
N SER A 2 -28.37 17.54 -5.13
CA SER A 2 -27.31 18.28 -5.82
C SER A 2 -27.75 19.73 -6.09
N LYS A 3 -26.88 20.72 -5.88
CA LYS A 3 -27.17 22.14 -6.18
C LYS A 3 -27.59 22.38 -7.63
N ILE A 4 -27.17 21.51 -8.55
CA ILE A 4 -27.61 21.53 -9.96
C ILE A 4 -29.11 21.19 -10.06
N LYS A 5 -29.58 20.22 -9.27
CA LYS A 5 -30.99 19.82 -9.24
C LYS A 5 -31.88 20.98 -8.77
N GLU A 6 -31.48 21.65 -7.70
CA GLU A 6 -32.17 22.83 -7.18
C GLU A 6 -32.18 23.98 -8.20
N ALA A 7 -31.07 24.22 -8.90
CA ALA A 7 -31.02 25.23 -9.97
C ALA A 7 -31.89 24.87 -11.19
N THR A 8 -31.99 23.58 -11.53
CA THR A 8 -32.88 23.10 -12.61
C THR A 8 -34.34 23.31 -12.23
N GLU A 9 -34.73 22.97 -11.00
CA GLU A 9 -36.09 23.18 -10.49
C GLU A 9 -36.48 24.68 -10.56
N ILE A 10 -35.58 25.58 -10.17
CA ILE A 10 -35.79 27.03 -10.28
C ILE A 10 -35.91 27.49 -11.75
N ALA A 11 -35.08 26.94 -12.65
CA ALA A 11 -35.12 27.28 -14.07
C ALA A 11 -36.44 26.84 -14.72
N ASP A 12 -36.96 25.67 -14.33
CA ASP A 12 -38.27 25.16 -14.75
C ASP A 12 -39.41 26.07 -14.24
N GLU A 13 -39.39 26.44 -12.96
CA GLU A 13 -40.39 27.36 -12.38
C GLU A 13 -40.40 28.72 -13.09
N LEU A 14 -39.23 29.28 -13.41
CA LEU A 14 -39.11 30.52 -14.17
C LEU A 14 -39.63 30.40 -15.59
N TYR A 15 -39.42 29.24 -16.23
CA TYR A 15 -39.92 28.97 -17.57
C TYR A 15 -41.45 28.90 -17.59
N GLU A 16 -42.06 28.17 -16.64
CA GLU A 16 -43.50 28.08 -16.48
C GLU A 16 -44.13 29.45 -16.17
N TYR A 17 -43.52 30.20 -15.25
CA TYR A 17 -43.93 31.58 -14.95
C TYR A 17 -43.91 32.46 -16.21
N ALA A 18 -42.86 32.34 -17.04
CA ALA A 18 -42.73 33.12 -18.27
C ALA A 18 -43.80 32.76 -19.31
N ILE A 19 -44.22 31.50 -19.40
CA ILE A 19 -45.32 31.07 -20.26
C ILE A 19 -46.64 31.71 -19.80
N VAL A 20 -46.96 31.60 -18.51
CA VAL A 20 -48.21 32.14 -17.94
C VAL A 20 -48.30 33.66 -18.14
N ASN A 21 -47.18 34.36 -17.98
CA ASN A 21 -47.11 35.81 -18.10
C ASN A 21 -46.78 36.31 -19.50
N LYS A 22 -46.68 35.42 -20.50
CA LYS A 22 -46.34 35.74 -21.91
C LYS A 22 -45.06 36.58 -22.04
N ASN A 23 -44.06 36.28 -21.22
CA ASN A 23 -42.77 36.97 -21.23
C ASN A 23 -41.74 36.16 -22.05
N ASP A 24 -41.67 36.43 -23.35
CA ASP A 24 -40.81 35.69 -24.28
C ASP A 24 -39.32 35.81 -23.94
N PHE A 25 -38.89 36.94 -23.38
CA PHE A 25 -37.50 37.14 -22.99
C PHE A 25 -37.09 36.21 -21.84
N VAL A 26 -37.89 36.15 -20.77
CA VAL A 26 -37.63 35.27 -19.63
C VAL A 26 -37.73 33.80 -20.06
N LYS A 27 -38.71 33.47 -20.89
CA LYS A 27 -38.89 32.11 -21.44
C LYS A 27 -37.64 31.63 -22.18
N GLU A 28 -37.10 32.46 -23.07
CA GLU A 28 -35.91 32.10 -23.83
C GLU A 28 -34.65 32.02 -22.94
N LYS A 29 -34.53 32.89 -21.94
CA LYS A 29 -33.41 32.84 -20.99
C LYS A 29 -33.45 31.64 -20.05
N SER A 30 -34.62 31.26 -19.55
CA SER A 30 -34.78 30.04 -18.75
C SER A 30 -34.47 28.80 -19.59
N ARG A 31 -34.87 28.75 -20.87
CA ARG A 31 -34.51 27.66 -21.79
C ARG A 31 -33.01 27.55 -22.05
N GLN A 32 -32.31 28.67 -22.19
CA GLN A 32 -30.85 28.70 -22.30
C GLN A 32 -30.19 28.19 -21.01
N LEU A 33 -30.71 28.62 -19.86
CA LEU A 33 -30.20 28.19 -18.54
C LEU A 33 -30.35 26.66 -18.36
N MET A 34 -31.51 26.10 -18.68
CA MET A 34 -31.74 24.65 -18.62
C MET A 34 -30.73 23.86 -19.47
N ARG A 35 -30.44 24.33 -20.69
CA ARG A 35 -29.43 23.69 -21.57
C ARG A 35 -28.03 23.73 -20.98
N TYR A 36 -27.65 24.84 -20.35
CA TYR A 36 -26.34 24.94 -19.70
C TYR A 36 -26.25 24.06 -18.46
N LEU A 37 -27.31 23.96 -17.66
CA LEU A 37 -27.35 23.08 -16.50
C LEU A 37 -27.24 21.60 -16.90
N ASP A 38 -27.89 21.19 -17.99
CA ASP A 38 -27.79 19.85 -18.55
C ASP A 38 -26.37 19.51 -19.03
N LEU A 39 -25.73 20.46 -19.74
CA LEU A 39 -24.33 20.33 -20.15
C LEU A 39 -23.39 20.20 -18.94
N ILE A 40 -23.56 21.03 -17.90
CA ILE A 40 -22.76 20.99 -16.68
C ILE A 40 -22.96 19.66 -15.94
N SER A 41 -24.19 19.16 -15.86
CA SER A 41 -24.51 17.85 -15.28
C SER A 41 -23.78 16.72 -16.03
N THR A 42 -23.81 16.76 -17.36
CA THR A 42 -23.16 15.76 -18.22
C THR A 42 -21.64 15.78 -18.05
N LEU A 43 -21.04 16.97 -18.03
CA LEU A 43 -19.59 17.14 -17.80
C LEU A 43 -19.18 16.68 -16.41
N GLY A 44 -19.99 16.99 -15.39
CA GLY A 44 -19.74 16.57 -14.01
C GLY A 44 -19.76 15.05 -13.84
N ASN A 45 -20.70 14.36 -14.49
CA ASN A 45 -20.78 12.89 -14.45
C ASN A 45 -19.57 12.23 -15.14
N ASN A 46 -19.15 12.73 -16.31
CA ASN A 46 -17.96 12.22 -16.99
C ASN A 46 -16.67 12.43 -16.18
N LEU A 47 -16.56 13.54 -15.45
CA LEU A 47 -15.46 13.80 -14.52
C LEU A 47 -15.50 12.88 -13.28
N HIS A 48 -16.69 12.49 -12.83
CA HIS A 48 -16.84 11.54 -11.73
C HIS A 48 -16.42 10.13 -12.14
N ASP A 49 -16.89 9.65 -13.29
CA ASP A 49 -16.55 8.31 -13.80
C ASP A 49 -15.04 8.17 -14.05
N THR A 50 -14.40 9.22 -14.58
CA THR A 50 -12.95 9.24 -14.76
C THR A 50 -12.19 9.27 -13.43
N ASN A 51 -12.66 9.98 -12.41
CA ASN A 51 -12.01 9.99 -11.09
C ASN A 51 -12.16 8.66 -10.34
N GLU A 52 -13.28 7.96 -10.48
CA GLU A 52 -13.49 6.64 -9.87
C GLU A 52 -12.58 5.60 -10.53
N ASP A 53 -12.55 5.53 -11.86
CA ASP A 53 -11.64 4.67 -12.63
C ASP A 53 -10.16 4.96 -12.29
N TYR A 54 -9.79 6.23 -12.12
CA TYR A 54 -8.44 6.63 -11.68
C TYR A 54 -8.12 6.14 -10.27
N SER A 55 -9.05 6.29 -9.31
CA SER A 55 -8.82 5.87 -7.93
C SER A 55 -8.70 4.34 -7.80
N ASP A 56 -9.55 3.60 -8.52
CA ASP A 56 -9.51 2.14 -8.58
C ASP A 56 -8.23 1.64 -9.24
N GLU A 57 -7.74 2.36 -10.24
CA GLU A 57 -6.48 2.04 -10.90
C GLU A 57 -5.29 2.20 -9.95
N ILE A 58 -5.23 3.29 -9.16
CA ILE A 58 -4.18 3.49 -8.13
C ILE A 58 -4.19 2.32 -7.13
N VAL A 59 -5.38 1.92 -6.63
CA VAL A 59 -5.52 0.77 -5.72
C VAL A 59 -5.07 -0.53 -6.39
N LYS A 60 -5.40 -0.71 -7.68
CA LYS A 60 -5.00 -1.87 -8.47
C LYS A 60 -3.47 -1.96 -8.59
N VAL A 61 -2.80 -0.84 -8.87
CA VAL A 61 -1.33 -0.75 -8.97
C VAL A 61 -0.68 -1.09 -7.63
N LYS A 62 -1.08 -0.40 -6.55
CA LYS A 62 -0.54 -0.62 -5.19
C LYS A 62 -0.68 -2.07 -4.72
N ARG A 63 -1.71 -2.78 -5.18
CA ARG A 63 -1.93 -4.21 -4.90
C ARG A 63 -1.14 -5.16 -5.80
N LYS A 64 -0.88 -4.81 -7.06
CA LYS A 64 -0.27 -5.70 -8.07
C LYS A 64 1.24 -5.57 -8.15
N VAL A 65 1.80 -4.36 -8.11
CA VAL A 65 3.25 -4.14 -8.26
C VAL A 65 4.05 -4.91 -7.20
N PRO A 66 3.71 -4.92 -5.89
CA PRO A 66 4.42 -5.75 -4.91
C PRO A 66 4.38 -7.25 -5.20
N LYS A 67 3.37 -7.73 -5.91
CA LYS A 67 3.28 -9.15 -6.31
C LYS A 67 4.17 -9.45 -7.51
N TRP A 68 4.33 -8.50 -8.42
CA TRP A 68 5.26 -8.60 -9.54
C TRP A 68 6.71 -8.66 -9.04
N MET A 69 7.05 -7.85 -8.03
CA MET A 69 8.37 -7.89 -7.39
C MET A 69 8.74 -9.29 -6.86
N LYS A 70 7.74 -10.08 -6.43
CA LYS A 70 7.93 -11.45 -5.95
C LYS A 70 7.95 -12.51 -7.07
N LYS A 71 7.55 -12.15 -8.28
CA LYS A 71 7.44 -13.05 -9.45
C LYS A 71 8.20 -12.44 -10.63
N THR A 72 9.51 -12.55 -10.54
CA THR A 72 10.44 -11.83 -11.42
C THR A 72 10.49 -12.37 -12.85
N ASP A 73 9.75 -13.43 -13.14
CA ASP A 73 9.58 -14.05 -14.46
C ASP A 73 8.41 -13.44 -15.26
N GLN A 74 7.55 -12.63 -14.64
CA GLN A 74 6.40 -12.04 -15.31
C GLN A 74 6.80 -10.86 -16.20
N TYR A 75 6.25 -10.77 -17.41
CA TYR A 75 6.53 -9.67 -18.35
C TYR A 75 6.28 -8.28 -17.75
N ASN A 76 5.24 -8.12 -16.92
CA ASN A 76 4.99 -6.85 -16.24
C ASN A 76 6.14 -6.44 -15.31
N TYR A 77 6.73 -7.41 -14.59
CA TYR A 77 7.90 -7.16 -13.76
C TYR A 77 9.11 -6.83 -14.63
N LEU A 78 9.38 -7.62 -15.67
CA LEU A 78 10.54 -7.43 -16.54
C LEU A 78 10.55 -6.04 -17.20
N ILE A 79 9.40 -5.62 -17.72
CA ILE A 79 9.25 -4.28 -18.34
C ILE A 79 9.42 -3.17 -17.29
N LEU A 80 8.77 -3.29 -16.13
CA LEU A 80 8.90 -2.28 -15.07
C LEU A 80 10.34 -2.21 -14.55
N LYS A 81 10.97 -3.34 -14.26
CA LYS A 81 12.35 -3.41 -13.78
C LYS A 81 13.33 -2.81 -14.78
N ALA A 82 13.20 -3.13 -16.05
CA ALA A 82 14.03 -2.56 -17.11
C ALA A 82 13.88 -1.04 -17.17
N PHE A 83 12.65 -0.53 -17.12
CA PHE A 83 12.42 0.90 -17.06
C PHE A 83 13.13 1.52 -15.85
N MET A 84 12.95 0.95 -14.65
CA MET A 84 13.58 1.47 -13.42
C MET A 84 15.11 1.43 -13.49
N ASP A 85 15.70 0.47 -14.22
CA ASP A 85 17.15 0.38 -14.41
C ASP A 85 17.68 1.43 -15.39
N ILE A 86 17.02 1.59 -16.52
CA ILE A 86 17.45 2.52 -17.57
C ILE A 86 17.25 3.95 -17.08
N SER A 87 16.07 4.27 -16.56
CA SER A 87 15.66 5.61 -16.08
C SER A 87 16.39 6.10 -14.82
N ASP A 88 17.30 5.29 -14.26
CA ASP A 88 17.89 5.50 -12.94
C ASP A 88 16.81 5.81 -11.88
N ASN A 89 15.89 4.86 -11.69
CA ASN A 89 14.76 4.98 -10.77
C ASN A 89 13.87 6.21 -11.05
N ASN A 90 13.47 6.38 -12.32
CA ASN A 90 12.59 7.45 -12.81
C ASN A 90 13.21 8.88 -12.77
N GLU A 91 14.54 9.01 -12.65
CA GLU A 91 15.23 10.31 -12.74
C GLU A 91 15.25 10.90 -14.15
N HIS A 92 15.10 10.06 -15.18
CA HIS A 92 14.99 10.51 -16.57
C HIS A 92 14.02 9.66 -17.40
N ARG A 93 13.56 10.26 -18.50
CA ARG A 93 12.65 9.62 -19.46
C ARG A 93 13.38 8.58 -20.31
N VAL A 94 12.66 7.53 -20.68
CA VAL A 94 13.18 6.41 -21.47
C VAL A 94 12.32 6.28 -22.72
N SER A 95 12.95 6.11 -23.89
CA SER A 95 12.18 5.91 -25.12
C SER A 95 11.58 4.50 -25.19
N VAL A 96 10.44 4.34 -25.86
CA VAL A 96 9.81 3.01 -26.06
C VAL A 96 10.76 2.03 -26.73
N ASP A 97 11.54 2.49 -27.72
CA ASP A 97 12.47 1.65 -28.48
C ASP A 97 13.63 1.15 -27.61
N GLU A 98 14.18 2.02 -26.76
CA GLU A 98 15.22 1.67 -25.78
C GLU A 98 14.72 0.65 -24.75
N LEU A 99 13.49 0.85 -24.24
CA LEU A 99 12.88 -0.08 -23.29
C LEU A 99 12.61 -1.46 -23.93
N GLU A 100 12.15 -1.48 -25.18
CA GLU A 100 11.91 -2.73 -25.93
C GLU A 100 13.21 -3.51 -26.15
N GLU A 101 14.27 -2.82 -26.57
CA GLU A 101 15.59 -3.41 -26.81
C GLU A 101 16.21 -3.96 -25.52
N TYR A 102 16.10 -3.22 -24.40
CA TYR A 102 16.67 -3.65 -23.12
C TYR A 102 15.96 -4.86 -22.50
N VAL A 103 14.62 -4.93 -22.61
CA VAL A 103 13.83 -6.02 -22.03
C VAL A 103 14.01 -7.33 -22.81
N ASP A 104 14.17 -7.27 -24.13
CA ASP A 104 14.37 -8.41 -25.05
C ASP A 104 13.38 -9.58 -24.87
N ILE A 105 12.08 -9.28 -24.78
CA ILE A 105 11.01 -10.29 -24.74
C ILE A 105 10.29 -10.46 -26.10
N GLY A 106 10.87 -9.89 -27.16
CA GLY A 106 10.37 -9.95 -28.54
C GLY A 106 8.92 -9.50 -28.67
N LYS A 107 8.12 -10.25 -29.45
CA LYS A 107 6.73 -9.89 -29.79
C LYS A 107 5.79 -9.73 -28.59
N ALA A 108 6.18 -10.22 -27.41
CA ALA A 108 5.39 -10.06 -26.20
C ALA A 108 5.45 -8.63 -25.64
N PHE A 109 6.46 -7.84 -25.99
CA PHE A 109 6.69 -6.51 -25.41
C PHE A 109 5.48 -5.58 -25.60
N LEU A 110 5.13 -5.29 -26.85
CA LEU A 110 4.11 -4.27 -27.18
C LEU A 110 2.75 -4.54 -26.51
N ALA A 111 2.32 -5.80 -26.48
CA ALA A 111 1.05 -6.19 -25.87
C ALA A 111 1.06 -5.99 -24.34
N ASN A 112 2.15 -6.34 -23.66
CA ASN A 112 2.27 -6.16 -22.21
C ASN A 112 2.49 -4.68 -21.86
N TYR A 113 3.35 -3.97 -22.58
CA TYR A 113 3.58 -2.55 -22.41
C TYR A 113 2.29 -1.72 -22.56
N ASN A 114 1.47 -2.00 -23.57
CA ASN A 114 0.18 -1.31 -23.74
C ASN A 114 -0.78 -1.52 -22.55
N ASN A 115 -0.73 -2.68 -21.89
CA ASN A 115 -1.49 -2.94 -20.67
C ASN A 115 -0.98 -2.17 -19.45
N LEU A 116 0.29 -1.75 -19.47
CA LEU A 116 0.93 -0.99 -18.39
C LEU A 116 0.79 0.53 -18.57
N LYS A 117 0.33 1.02 -19.73
CA LYS A 117 0.13 2.46 -19.97
C LYS A 117 -1.34 2.89 -20.11
N THR A 118 -2.27 1.93 -20.21
CA THR A 118 -3.69 2.20 -20.48
C THR A 118 -4.54 1.86 -19.25
N ILE A 119 -5.42 2.77 -18.82
CA ILE A 119 -6.45 2.46 -17.82
C ILE A 119 -7.56 1.64 -18.50
N SER A 120 -7.79 0.42 -18.01
CA SER A 120 -8.98 -0.35 -18.40
C SER A 120 -9.31 -1.42 -17.37
N ALA A 121 -10.55 -1.89 -17.33
CA ALA A 121 -10.99 -2.93 -16.41
C ALA A 121 -10.13 -4.23 -16.47
N LYS A 122 -9.60 -4.57 -17.66
CA LYS A 122 -8.84 -5.79 -17.90
C LYS A 122 -7.32 -5.62 -17.85
N ASN A 123 -6.83 -4.40 -17.65
CA ASN A 123 -5.41 -4.14 -17.65
C ASN A 123 -4.69 -4.79 -16.46
N HIS A 124 -3.36 -4.73 -16.51
CA HIS A 124 -2.52 -5.22 -15.43
C HIS A 124 -2.24 -4.16 -14.35
N GLY A 125 -2.68 -2.92 -14.50
CA GLY A 125 -2.24 -1.82 -13.65
C GLY A 125 -1.47 -0.84 -14.50
N LYS A 126 -1.95 0.39 -14.64
CA LYS A 126 -1.25 1.48 -15.32
C LYS A 126 -0.10 1.94 -14.43
N VAL A 127 1.12 1.82 -14.92
CA VAL A 127 2.34 2.28 -14.24
C VAL A 127 3.13 3.29 -15.06
N PHE A 128 2.83 3.41 -16.36
CA PHE A 128 3.52 4.33 -17.26
C PHE A 128 2.58 5.37 -17.85
N ASP A 129 3.12 6.57 -18.05
CA ASP A 129 2.67 7.51 -19.08
C ASP A 129 3.61 7.48 -20.28
N GLU A 130 3.07 7.82 -21.44
CA GLU A 130 3.83 7.93 -22.69
C GLU A 130 3.46 9.24 -23.39
N ILE A 131 4.46 10.08 -23.64
CA ILE A 131 4.31 11.33 -24.38
C ILE A 131 5.37 11.33 -25.48
N ASN A 132 4.96 11.35 -26.75
CA ASN A 132 5.88 11.33 -27.89
C ASN A 132 6.88 10.16 -27.89
N ARG A 133 6.43 8.95 -27.49
CA ARG A 133 7.26 7.75 -27.31
C ARG A 133 8.31 7.84 -26.19
N GLU A 134 8.26 8.88 -25.37
CA GLU A 134 9.02 8.97 -24.13
C GLU A 134 8.16 8.49 -22.96
N ILE A 135 8.74 7.64 -22.13
CA ILE A 135 8.08 6.96 -21.02
C ILE A 135 8.50 7.61 -19.71
N GLU A 136 7.54 7.81 -18.82
CA GLU A 136 7.74 8.15 -17.41
C GLU A 136 6.79 7.34 -16.52
N LEU A 137 7.06 7.24 -15.23
CA LEU A 137 6.09 6.65 -14.31
C LEU A 137 4.82 7.49 -14.27
N TRP A 138 3.67 6.81 -14.19
CA TRP A 138 2.40 7.47 -13.99
C TRP A 138 2.39 8.19 -12.63
N GLU A 139 2.29 9.51 -12.67
CA GLU A 139 2.51 10.40 -11.52
C GLU A 139 1.81 9.95 -10.22
N PRO A 140 0.52 9.53 -10.22
CA PRO A 140 -0.19 9.16 -8.99
C PRO A 140 0.36 7.94 -8.24
N VAL A 141 1.24 7.15 -8.87
CA VAL A 141 1.84 5.94 -8.30
C VAL A 141 3.37 5.95 -8.36
N SER A 142 3.98 7.01 -8.89
CA SER A 142 5.42 7.13 -9.12
C SER A 142 6.24 6.96 -7.84
N GLU A 143 6.00 7.80 -6.83
CA GLU A 143 6.68 7.76 -5.53
C GLU A 143 6.61 6.36 -4.89
N PHE A 144 5.43 5.74 -4.88
CA PHE A 144 5.24 4.39 -4.34
C PHE A 144 6.11 3.34 -5.06
N ILE A 145 6.25 3.43 -6.38
CA ILE A 145 7.06 2.49 -7.16
C ILE A 145 8.55 2.77 -6.93
N GLU A 146 8.97 4.03 -6.95
CA GLU A 146 10.35 4.46 -6.69
C GLU A 146 10.85 4.01 -5.31
N GLU A 147 10.03 4.19 -4.27
CA GLU A 147 10.34 3.68 -2.92
C GLU A 147 10.52 2.17 -2.93
N LEU A 148 9.59 1.44 -3.54
CA LEU A 148 9.61 -0.03 -3.58
C LEU A 148 10.86 -0.57 -4.29
N PHE A 149 11.29 0.06 -5.39
CA PHE A 149 12.51 -0.33 -6.10
C PHE A 149 13.78 0.13 -5.39
N SER A 150 13.76 1.27 -4.70
CA SER A 150 14.86 1.72 -3.84
C SER A 150 15.14 0.71 -2.72
N TYR A 151 14.10 0.13 -2.11
CA TYR A 151 14.25 -0.95 -1.13
C TYR A 151 14.79 -2.25 -1.76
N ASP A 152 14.24 -2.70 -2.89
CA ASP A 152 14.71 -3.93 -3.58
C ASP A 152 16.18 -3.82 -4.04
N LEU A 153 16.62 -2.63 -4.49
CA LEU A 153 18.01 -2.37 -4.86
C LEU A 153 18.95 -2.35 -3.65
N LYS A 154 18.49 -1.85 -2.50
CA LYS A 154 19.24 -1.96 -1.23
C LYS A 154 19.38 -3.42 -0.83
N ASP A 155 18.32 -4.20 -0.85
CA ASP A 155 18.34 -5.64 -0.54
C ASP A 155 19.27 -6.45 -1.47
N LYS A 156 19.33 -6.11 -2.77
CA LYS A 156 20.17 -6.83 -3.75
C LYS A 156 21.63 -6.37 -3.79
N LYS A 157 21.93 -5.09 -3.54
CA LYS A 157 23.33 -4.60 -3.39
C LYS A 157 23.92 -5.00 -2.04
N THR A 158 23.08 -5.29 -1.04
CA THR A 158 23.50 -5.73 0.28
C THR A 158 23.38 -7.24 0.48
N ASN A 159 24.39 -7.97 -0.03
CA ASN A 159 24.97 -9.05 0.79
C ASN A 159 25.59 -8.50 2.11
N ASN A 160 25.51 -7.18 2.34
CA ASN A 160 25.74 -6.54 3.62
C ASN A 160 24.61 -6.86 4.60
N VAL A 161 25.02 -7.21 5.80
CA VAL A 161 24.19 -7.54 6.95
C VAL A 161 23.17 -6.42 7.21
N LEU A 162 21.90 -6.62 6.81
CA LEU A 162 20.76 -5.80 7.20
C LEU A 162 20.87 -5.46 8.69
N SER A 163 21.04 -4.17 8.98
CA SER A 163 21.25 -3.67 10.34
C SER A 163 20.35 -2.49 10.62
N TYR A 164 19.80 -2.45 11.83
CA TYR A 164 18.97 -1.35 12.29
C TYR A 164 19.46 -0.85 13.62
N LYS A 165 19.21 0.42 13.91
CA LYS A 165 19.44 1.05 15.19
C LYS A 165 18.11 1.49 15.80
N PHE A 166 17.86 1.07 17.02
CA PHE A 166 16.67 1.45 17.78
C PHE A 166 17.05 1.67 19.24
N ASN A 167 16.66 2.80 19.82
CA ASN A 167 17.04 3.21 21.18
C ASN A 167 18.55 3.10 21.45
N GLY A 168 19.37 3.49 20.47
CA GLY A 168 20.83 3.46 20.57
C GLY A 168 21.47 2.08 20.40
N LYS A 169 20.68 1.00 20.35
CA LYS A 169 21.16 -0.38 20.18
C LYS A 169 21.11 -0.79 18.71
N VAL A 170 22.11 -1.53 18.26
CA VAL A 170 22.22 -2.03 16.88
C VAL A 170 21.80 -3.50 16.80
N TYR A 171 20.96 -3.82 15.82
CA TYR A 171 20.40 -5.14 15.56
C TYR A 171 20.79 -5.57 14.16
N LYS A 172 21.12 -6.84 13.99
CA LYS A 172 21.64 -7.36 12.72
C LYS A 172 20.93 -8.63 12.30
N LYS A 173 20.69 -8.80 11.00
CA LYS A 173 20.15 -10.05 10.45
C LYS A 173 21.13 -11.19 10.68
N ASN A 174 20.62 -12.35 11.10
CA ASN A 174 21.40 -13.57 11.36
C ASN A 174 22.55 -13.43 12.38
N ASN A 175 22.43 -12.48 13.32
CA ASN A 175 23.45 -12.30 14.36
C ASN A 175 23.41 -13.45 15.37
N LYS A 176 24.46 -14.29 15.41
CA LYS A 176 24.56 -15.42 16.34
C LYS A 176 25.06 -15.02 17.73
N THR A 177 25.78 -13.92 17.84
CA THR A 177 26.51 -13.54 19.07
C THR A 177 26.09 -12.19 19.65
N GLY A 178 25.10 -11.53 19.04
CA GLY A 178 24.58 -10.24 19.49
C GLY A 178 23.10 -10.06 19.17
N ALA A 179 22.61 -8.82 19.27
CA ALA A 179 21.20 -8.54 19.03
C ALA A 179 20.81 -8.81 17.57
N SER A 180 19.86 -9.72 17.41
CA SER A 180 19.27 -10.09 16.13
C SER A 180 18.06 -9.22 15.79
N LEU A 181 17.54 -9.33 14.57
CA LEU A 181 16.28 -8.67 14.19
C LEU A 181 15.08 -9.16 15.02
N GLN A 182 15.08 -10.40 15.50
CA GLN A 182 14.05 -10.86 16.44
C GLN A 182 14.11 -10.07 17.76
N ASN A 183 15.32 -9.74 18.23
CA ASN A 183 15.48 -8.90 19.42
C ASN A 183 14.99 -7.46 19.17
N LEU A 184 15.17 -6.91 17.96
CA LEU A 184 14.62 -5.60 17.61
C LEU A 184 13.10 -5.58 17.75
N LEU A 185 12.46 -6.61 17.20
CA LEU A 185 11.01 -6.79 17.24
C LEU A 185 10.47 -6.81 18.67
N PHE A 186 11.15 -7.54 19.55
CA PHE A 186 10.79 -7.60 20.96
C PHE A 186 11.03 -6.27 21.68
N ASP A 187 12.15 -5.59 21.40
CA ASP A 187 12.46 -4.30 22.01
C ASP A 187 11.47 -3.21 21.56
N ILE A 188 11.01 -3.23 20.30
CA ILE A 188 9.90 -2.40 19.79
C ILE A 188 8.62 -2.69 20.56
N PHE A 189 8.25 -3.98 20.71
CA PHE A 189 7.05 -4.36 21.45
C PHE A 189 7.11 -3.90 22.92
N GLN A 190 8.26 -4.06 23.57
CA GLN A 190 8.46 -3.57 24.93
C GLN A 190 8.34 -2.04 25.02
N GLN A 191 8.88 -1.31 24.03
CA GLN A 191 8.74 0.14 23.98
C GLN A 191 7.27 0.54 23.82
N PHE A 192 6.53 -0.12 22.93
CA PHE A 192 5.10 0.09 22.78
C PHE A 192 4.35 -0.08 24.10
N LEU A 193 4.60 -1.16 24.85
CA LEU A 193 3.95 -1.35 26.15
C LEU A 193 4.29 -0.25 27.17
N LYS A 194 5.49 0.34 27.10
CA LYS A 194 5.87 1.47 27.96
C LYS A 194 5.15 2.76 27.58
N ASP A 195 4.99 3.02 26.29
CA ASP A 195 4.37 4.26 25.80
C ASP A 195 2.84 4.23 25.91
N TYR A 196 2.24 3.04 25.83
CA TYR A 196 0.80 2.84 25.86
C TYR A 196 0.37 2.03 27.10
N THR A 197 0.55 2.59 28.29
CA THR A 197 0.27 1.88 29.57
C THR A 197 -1.21 1.63 29.86
N ASN A 198 -2.13 2.31 29.16
CA ASN A 198 -3.57 2.22 29.40
C ASN A 198 -4.32 1.19 28.55
N LYS A 199 -3.62 0.42 27.70
CA LYS A 199 -4.26 -0.57 26.84
C LYS A 199 -4.62 -1.83 27.63
N SER A 200 -5.80 -2.35 27.38
CA SER A 200 -6.22 -3.66 27.85
C SER A 200 -5.56 -4.77 27.01
N TYR A 201 -5.44 -5.97 27.57
CA TYR A 201 -5.01 -7.15 26.82
C TYR A 201 -5.80 -7.36 25.53
N ARG A 202 -7.12 -7.09 25.56
CA ARG A 202 -7.98 -7.22 24.39
C ARG A 202 -7.62 -6.22 23.29
N GLU A 203 -7.29 -4.98 23.64
CA GLU A 203 -6.83 -3.98 22.68
C GLU A 203 -5.47 -4.35 22.09
N LEU A 204 -4.54 -4.86 22.90
CA LEU A 204 -3.25 -5.36 22.40
C LEU A 204 -3.46 -6.46 21.35
N GLN A 205 -4.38 -7.39 21.59
CA GLN A 205 -4.72 -8.42 20.61
C GLN A 205 -5.27 -7.84 19.30
N VAL A 206 -6.11 -6.80 19.37
CA VAL A 206 -6.68 -6.15 18.17
C VAL A 206 -5.60 -5.45 17.36
N ILE A 207 -4.59 -4.87 18.02
CA ILE A 207 -3.48 -4.19 17.35
C ILE A 207 -2.55 -5.20 16.69
N PHE A 208 -2.06 -6.20 17.43
CA PHE A 208 -0.94 -7.03 16.97
C PHE A 208 -1.34 -8.33 16.26
N ASN A 209 -2.46 -8.97 16.62
CA ASN A 209 -2.81 -10.25 15.98
C ASN A 209 -3.11 -10.13 14.48
N PRO A 210 -3.75 -9.05 13.97
CA PRO A 210 -3.91 -8.89 12.52
C PRO A 210 -2.58 -8.76 11.78
N LEU A 211 -1.55 -8.20 12.42
CA LEU A 211 -0.24 -8.00 11.81
C LEU A 211 0.41 -9.31 11.38
N HIS A 212 0.24 -10.39 12.15
CA HIS A 212 0.82 -11.69 11.76
C HIS A 212 0.16 -12.26 10.50
N LYS A 213 -1.15 -12.08 10.31
CA LYS A 213 -1.79 -12.46 9.05
C LYS A 213 -1.29 -11.62 7.87
N ASN A 214 -1.04 -10.34 8.12
CA ASN A 214 -0.64 -9.38 7.10
C ASN A 214 0.85 -9.50 6.73
N PHE A 215 1.69 -9.91 7.68
CA PHE A 215 3.15 -9.88 7.56
C PHE A 215 3.79 -11.27 7.49
N SER A 216 3.09 -12.34 7.89
CA SER A 216 3.56 -13.72 7.70
C SER A 216 3.30 -14.19 6.27
N SER A 217 4.31 -14.80 5.66
CA SER A 217 4.22 -15.45 4.36
C SER A 217 3.19 -16.60 4.31
N GLU A 218 2.83 -17.17 5.46
CA GLU A 218 1.89 -18.30 5.54
C GLU A 218 0.43 -17.86 5.69
N GLY A 219 0.14 -16.56 5.82
CA GLY A 219 -1.23 -16.04 6.01
C GLY A 219 -1.91 -16.58 7.27
N ASN A 220 -1.11 -17.04 8.24
CA ASN A 220 -1.60 -17.78 9.40
C ASN A 220 -2.27 -16.85 10.42
N SER A 221 -3.45 -17.23 10.91
CA SER A 221 -4.22 -16.49 11.92
C SER A 221 -3.79 -16.80 13.36
N LYS A 222 -2.54 -17.26 13.55
CA LYS A 222 -1.98 -17.51 14.87
C LYS A 222 -2.05 -16.25 15.70
N LYS A 223 -2.43 -16.41 16.97
CA LYS A 223 -2.33 -15.35 17.96
C LYS A 223 -0.85 -15.08 18.20
N VAL A 224 -0.53 -13.79 18.22
CA VAL A 224 0.82 -13.23 18.36
C VAL A 224 1.10 -12.87 19.80
N ILE A 225 0.04 -12.42 20.48
CA ILE A 225 0.06 -12.00 21.87
C ILE A 225 -0.83 -12.94 22.67
N PHE A 226 -0.27 -13.44 23.77
CA PHE A 226 -1.01 -14.17 24.80
C PHE A 226 -0.91 -13.47 26.15
N ASN A 227 -1.95 -13.61 26.96
CA ASN A 227 -1.82 -13.56 28.41
C ASN A 227 -1.61 -14.98 28.95
N GLU A 228 -1.40 -15.11 30.25
CA GLU A 228 -1.13 -16.40 30.90
C GLU A 228 -2.25 -17.45 30.67
N VAL A 229 -3.51 -17.03 30.62
CA VAL A 229 -4.64 -17.93 30.36
C VAL A 229 -4.59 -18.47 28.92
N ASP A 230 -4.41 -17.59 27.94
CA ASP A 230 -4.32 -17.99 26.53
C ASP A 230 -3.07 -18.83 26.25
N ALA A 231 -1.93 -18.49 26.87
CA ALA A 231 -0.68 -19.24 26.78
C ALA A 231 -0.83 -20.68 27.31
N ASN A 232 -1.43 -20.84 28.50
CA ASN A 232 -1.70 -22.15 29.09
C ASN A 232 -2.68 -22.99 28.26
N LYS A 233 -3.69 -22.34 27.65
CA LYS A 233 -4.60 -23.00 26.73
C LYS A 233 -3.86 -23.49 25.47
N TRP A 234 -3.06 -22.61 24.86
CA TRP A 234 -2.28 -22.95 23.68
C TRP A 234 -1.32 -24.12 23.95
N LEU A 235 -0.66 -24.16 25.11
CA LEU A 235 0.24 -25.26 25.50
C LEU A 235 -0.48 -26.61 25.62
N LYS A 236 -1.75 -26.62 26.05
CA LYS A 236 -2.56 -27.84 26.14
C LYS A 236 -2.98 -28.33 24.76
N ASP A 237 -3.32 -27.41 23.86
CA ASP A 237 -3.88 -27.71 22.54
C ASP A 237 -2.78 -27.96 21.48
N SER A 238 -1.57 -27.45 21.71
CA SER A 238 -0.44 -27.55 20.79
C SER A 238 0.24 -28.92 20.85
N LYS A 239 0.64 -29.45 19.68
CA LYS A 239 1.56 -30.59 19.59
C LYS A 239 2.97 -30.24 20.09
N ASP A 240 3.30 -28.95 20.07
CA ASP A 240 4.54 -28.38 20.55
C ASP A 240 4.35 -27.89 21.99
N LYS A 241 4.98 -28.59 22.94
CA LYS A 241 4.78 -28.38 24.38
C LYS A 241 5.73 -27.35 25.00
N SER A 242 6.52 -26.64 24.18
CA SER A 242 7.49 -25.65 24.67
C SER A 242 7.10 -24.24 24.22
N ILE A 243 6.56 -23.45 25.15
CA ILE A 243 6.27 -22.04 24.92
C ILE A 243 7.57 -21.24 24.74
N ASP A 244 8.62 -21.63 25.46
CA ASP A 244 9.94 -20.95 25.50
C ASP A 244 10.66 -20.91 24.15
N ARG A 245 10.28 -21.76 23.20
CA ARG A 245 10.85 -21.76 21.84
C ARG A 245 10.12 -20.83 20.88
N ARG A 246 8.88 -20.48 21.18
CA ARG A 246 7.99 -19.74 20.28
C ARG A 246 7.64 -18.35 20.79
N TYR A 247 7.89 -18.06 22.05
CA TYR A 247 7.58 -16.79 22.67
C TYR A 247 8.83 -16.28 23.38
N PHE A 248 9.00 -14.96 23.36
CA PHE A 248 9.97 -14.31 24.24
C PHE A 248 9.54 -14.47 25.70
N GLU A 249 10.47 -14.21 26.61
CA GLU A 249 10.18 -14.09 28.04
C GLU A 249 9.00 -13.13 28.27
N PRO A 250 8.02 -13.49 29.11
CA PRO A 250 6.82 -12.70 29.28
C PRO A 250 7.14 -11.34 29.88
N VAL A 251 6.47 -10.30 29.38
CA VAL A 251 6.55 -8.94 29.89
C VAL A 251 5.39 -8.72 30.87
N ARG A 252 5.70 -8.25 32.08
CA ARG A 252 4.67 -7.86 33.05
C ARG A 252 4.03 -6.54 32.62
N TYR A 253 2.74 -6.55 32.34
CA TYR A 253 2.00 -5.38 31.87
C TYR A 253 0.59 -5.37 32.46
N ASN A 254 0.20 -4.27 33.10
CA ASN A 254 -1.11 -4.10 33.76
C ASN A 254 -1.51 -5.26 34.69
N GLY A 255 -0.54 -5.83 35.40
CA GLY A 255 -0.79 -6.92 36.36
C GLY A 255 -0.94 -8.30 35.70
N GLU A 256 -0.68 -8.43 34.41
CA GLU A 256 -0.69 -9.70 33.67
C GLU A 256 0.69 -9.98 33.05
N ASN A 257 0.96 -11.26 32.80
CA ASN A 257 2.11 -11.67 32.01
C ASN A 257 1.70 -11.73 30.54
N ILE A 258 2.36 -10.95 29.71
CA ILE A 258 2.10 -10.86 28.27
C ILE A 258 3.24 -11.55 27.51
N TYR A 259 2.88 -12.56 26.74
CA TYR A 259 3.78 -13.33 25.88
C TYR A 259 3.68 -12.79 24.45
N PHE A 260 4.84 -12.61 23.82
CA PHE A 260 4.96 -12.15 22.45
C PHE A 260 5.71 -13.18 21.62
N THR A 261 5.18 -13.56 20.46
CA THR A 261 5.79 -14.61 19.63
C THR A 261 7.15 -14.21 19.07
N THR A 262 8.05 -15.18 18.90
CA THR A 262 9.32 -15.05 18.16
C THR A 262 9.14 -15.34 16.66
N GLU A 263 8.01 -15.95 16.28
CA GLU A 263 7.66 -16.30 14.90
C GLU A 263 7.15 -15.06 14.15
N TRP A 264 8.07 -14.19 13.74
CA TRP A 264 7.77 -13.00 12.94
C TRP A 264 8.62 -12.94 11.69
N GLY A 265 8.06 -12.29 10.67
CA GLY A 265 8.67 -12.10 9.37
C GLY A 265 8.24 -13.11 8.32
N ASP A 266 8.83 -13.01 7.14
CA ASP A 266 8.62 -13.96 6.05
C ASP A 266 9.46 -15.25 6.23
N THR A 267 9.41 -16.17 5.25
CA THR A 267 10.20 -17.41 5.26
C THR A 267 11.72 -17.18 5.34
N ASN A 268 12.20 -15.96 5.08
CA ASN A 268 13.61 -15.57 5.14
C ASN A 268 13.95 -14.80 6.43
N GLY A 269 13.00 -14.73 7.38
CA GLY A 269 13.14 -13.95 8.60
C GLY A 269 13.21 -12.45 8.34
N ASP A 270 12.67 -11.98 7.21
CA ASP A 270 12.55 -10.55 6.92
C ASP A 270 11.39 -9.96 7.73
N ILE A 271 11.72 -8.93 8.52
CA ILE A 271 10.79 -8.26 9.42
C ILE A 271 10.47 -6.82 8.97
N THR A 272 10.83 -6.45 7.74
CA THR A 272 10.71 -5.08 7.21
C THR A 272 9.29 -4.53 7.35
N ASN A 273 8.26 -5.33 7.02
CA ASN A 273 6.85 -4.91 7.20
C ASN A 273 6.52 -4.52 8.66
N PHE A 274 7.13 -5.19 9.65
CA PHE A 274 6.92 -4.84 11.05
C PHE A 274 7.70 -3.56 11.44
N ILE A 275 8.89 -3.37 10.87
CA ILE A 275 9.68 -2.15 11.05
C ILE A 275 8.93 -0.95 10.47
N ASP A 276 8.33 -1.09 9.30
CA ASP A 276 7.52 -0.04 8.66
C ASP A 276 6.30 0.30 9.51
N PHE A 277 5.57 -0.71 10.00
CA PHE A 277 4.50 -0.50 10.98
C PHE A 277 4.99 0.28 12.21
N ALA A 278 6.14 -0.07 12.76
CA ALA A 278 6.69 0.63 13.93
C ALA A 278 7.11 2.08 13.62
N ARG A 279 7.68 2.33 12.44
CA ARG A 279 8.06 3.69 12.01
C ARG A 279 6.83 4.56 11.72
N ILE A 280 5.91 4.05 10.91
CA ILE A 280 4.80 4.80 10.33
C ILE A 280 3.64 4.90 11.31
N ASP A 281 3.18 3.77 11.85
CA ASP A 281 1.97 3.73 12.68
C ASP A 281 2.26 4.03 14.16
N LEU A 282 3.43 3.66 14.67
CA LEU A 282 3.83 3.92 16.07
C LEU A 282 4.72 5.15 16.23
N GLY A 283 5.27 5.71 15.14
CA GLY A 283 6.15 6.88 15.19
C GLY A 283 7.51 6.61 15.81
N PHE A 284 7.97 5.35 15.84
CA PHE A 284 9.25 4.99 16.43
C PHE A 284 10.42 5.33 15.50
N ASN A 285 11.44 5.98 16.06
CA ASN A 285 12.66 6.26 15.32
C ASN A 285 13.54 5.01 15.25
N ILE A 286 13.52 4.34 14.10
CA ILE A 286 14.34 3.17 13.79
C ILE A 286 15.20 3.56 12.59
N ASP A 287 16.50 3.63 12.76
CA ASP A 287 17.43 3.95 11.66
C ASP A 287 17.87 2.65 10.99
N GLU A 288 17.89 2.62 9.67
CA GLU A 288 18.62 1.57 8.92
C GLU A 288 20.07 2.03 8.75
N ILE A 289 21.04 1.17 9.06
CA ILE A 289 22.47 1.54 9.17
C ILE A 289 23.40 0.54 8.49
#